data_AF-A7ERE3-F1
#
_entry.id   AF-A7ERE3-F1
#
_cell.length_a   1.000
_cell.length_b   1.000
_cell.length_c   1.000
_cell.angle_alpha   90.00
_cell.angle_beta   90.00
_cell.angle_gamma   90.00
#
_symmetry.space_group_name_H-M   'P 1'
#
loop_
_entity.id
_entity.type
_entity.pdbx_description
1 polymer ?
#
loop_
_entity_poly.entity_id
_entity_poly.type
_entity_poly.pdbx_seq_one_letter_code
_entity_poly.pdbx_strand_id
1 'polypeptide(L)'
;MRQTRALATFGALLFIALIVSFSHLNSNDLSNYIPHKAQDYFHYETPPDSEEISRLNGILEGFLSRPILSYDDAVLLNSQTCPVDGTNFDRAAVNGNLKTWADIPSSQVYKWRKGIATNLRRKQIEAIGKTTSASPAGANEPPKERKDKKGIVMAAGDRAALIRARTSLRLLKSYNCTLPVEIFHFDSELSAPALSSLLSDLSELQKPDSGTSGINVTMRVVDEVSKGSGWKDFQIKGAAIQQSSFDDILYLDTDSYLLRNPEYLFEGREWRDTGLLLWPDYSKSHPTNPMWRLLGQQGRNEYEGESGQVLISRTRHQDILWLIEYFALHHEEFYGFMGGDRDSFRAAALLLGKPWTGPGRTNAVGAAEIPENPQSGGHTMLQADPYGKWLFVHANLIKHSHFTRPLWSKVHRIRDDTFKEGTTYGNIDSPNDKIGNGVKLDVTDNPRLVSTMSTFEGYDEDLVAVENWDSYEELKGFEEKWYEFGGVH
;
A
#
# COMPACT_ATOMS: atom_id res chain seq x y z
N MET A 1 -48.12 -49.48 12.82
CA MET A 1 -46.71 -49.62 12.38
C MET A 1 -46.51 -50.18 10.96
N ARG A 2 -47.52 -50.21 10.08
CA ARG A 2 -47.36 -50.61 8.65
C ARG A 2 -47.54 -49.47 7.62
N GLN A 3 -47.99 -48.28 8.03
CA GLN A 3 -48.17 -47.13 7.11
C GLN A 3 -46.95 -46.18 7.05
N THR A 4 -46.09 -46.15 8.06
CA THR A 4 -44.90 -45.28 8.06
C THR A 4 -43.71 -45.83 7.29
N ARG A 5 -43.66 -47.14 6.99
CA ARG A 5 -42.60 -47.73 6.16
C ARG A 5 -42.85 -47.62 4.65
N ALA A 6 -44.09 -47.38 4.20
CA ALA A 6 -44.40 -47.27 2.77
C ALA A 6 -44.06 -45.87 2.20
N LEU A 7 -44.23 -44.79 2.98
CA LEU A 7 -43.89 -43.44 2.54
C LEU A 7 -42.37 -43.21 2.41
N ALA A 8 -41.56 -43.81 3.28
CA ALA A 8 -40.11 -43.66 3.26
C ALA A 8 -39.46 -44.30 2.01
N THR A 9 -39.98 -45.45 1.56
CA THR A 9 -39.52 -46.11 0.31
C THR A 9 -39.97 -45.41 -0.95
N PHE A 10 -41.13 -44.73 -0.95
CA PHE A 10 -41.62 -43.98 -2.12
C PHE A 10 -40.87 -42.66 -2.32
N GLY A 11 -40.52 -41.96 -1.22
CA GLY A 11 -39.72 -40.74 -1.26
C GLY A 11 -38.29 -40.95 -1.74
N ALA A 12 -37.66 -42.06 -1.34
CA ALA A 12 -36.28 -42.39 -1.75
C ALA A 12 -36.19 -42.75 -3.25
N LEU A 13 -37.18 -43.44 -3.81
CA LEU A 13 -37.23 -43.76 -5.24
C LEU A 13 -37.47 -42.53 -6.12
N LEU A 14 -38.29 -41.58 -5.68
CA LEU A 14 -38.53 -40.31 -6.39
C LEU A 14 -37.29 -39.40 -6.38
N PHE A 15 -36.53 -39.38 -5.29
CA PHE A 15 -35.31 -38.56 -5.18
C PHE A 15 -34.16 -39.13 -6.02
N ILE A 16 -34.00 -40.45 -6.09
CA ILE A 16 -33.00 -41.11 -6.95
C ILE A 16 -33.37 -40.97 -8.43
N ALA A 17 -34.66 -41.05 -8.80
CA ALA A 17 -35.11 -40.82 -10.17
C ALA A 17 -34.91 -39.37 -10.63
N LEU A 18 -35.02 -38.39 -9.73
CA LEU A 18 -34.75 -36.97 -10.01
C LEU A 18 -33.25 -36.66 -10.14
N ILE A 19 -32.39 -37.33 -9.37
CA ILE A 19 -30.93 -37.15 -9.47
C ILE A 19 -30.39 -37.80 -10.75
N VAL A 20 -30.93 -38.95 -11.15
CA VAL A 20 -30.52 -39.64 -12.40
C VAL A 20 -31.01 -38.91 -13.65
N SER A 21 -32.14 -38.20 -13.61
CA SER A 21 -32.61 -37.39 -14.75
C SER A 21 -31.89 -36.04 -14.91
N PHE A 22 -31.29 -35.49 -13.85
CA PHE A 22 -30.43 -34.30 -13.93
C PHE A 22 -28.97 -34.60 -14.29
N SER A 23 -28.55 -35.86 -14.25
CA SER A 23 -27.17 -36.28 -14.56
C SER A 23 -26.87 -36.43 -16.06
N HIS A 24 -27.85 -36.17 -16.94
CA HIS A 24 -27.69 -36.28 -18.40
C HIS A 24 -28.13 -35.05 -19.21
N LEU A 25 -28.32 -33.89 -18.57
CA LEU A 25 -28.65 -32.65 -19.27
C LEU A 25 -27.39 -31.81 -19.50
N ASN A 26 -26.92 -31.78 -20.75
CA ASN A 26 -25.91 -30.83 -21.22
C ASN A 26 -26.44 -29.39 -21.06
N SER A 27 -25.56 -28.46 -20.68
CA SER A 27 -25.87 -27.06 -20.32
C SER A 27 -26.51 -26.19 -21.41
N ASN A 28 -26.78 -26.74 -22.61
CA ASN A 28 -27.26 -25.99 -23.76
C ASN A 28 -28.75 -26.18 -24.08
N ASP A 29 -29.49 -27.01 -23.34
CA ASP A 29 -30.92 -27.30 -23.62
C ASP A 29 -31.94 -26.59 -22.71
N LEU A 30 -31.48 -25.77 -21.77
CA LEU A 30 -32.34 -25.00 -20.85
C LEU A 30 -32.84 -23.66 -21.43
N SER A 31 -32.30 -23.20 -22.56
CA SER A 31 -32.68 -21.93 -23.19
C SER A 31 -34.03 -21.97 -23.92
N ASN A 32 -34.54 -23.17 -24.24
CA ASN A 32 -35.72 -23.34 -25.09
C ASN A 32 -37.06 -23.44 -24.33
N TYR A 33 -37.05 -23.35 -22.99
CA TYR A 33 -38.25 -23.46 -22.15
C TYR A 33 -38.70 -22.14 -21.49
N ILE A 34 -38.08 -21.00 -21.83
CA ILE A 34 -38.50 -19.69 -21.34
C ILE A 34 -39.44 -19.05 -22.38
N PRO A 35 -40.70 -18.72 -22.05
CA PRO A 35 -41.61 -18.06 -22.99
C PRO A 35 -41.05 -16.70 -23.43
N HIS A 36 -41.16 -16.36 -24.72
CA HIS A 36 -40.63 -15.11 -25.30
C HIS A 36 -41.13 -13.79 -24.65
N LYS A 37 -42.15 -13.83 -23.78
CA LYS A 37 -42.58 -12.67 -22.97
C LYS A 37 -41.95 -12.60 -21.56
N ALA A 38 -41.02 -13.49 -21.24
CA ALA A 38 -40.18 -13.44 -20.04
C ALA A 38 -38.72 -13.06 -20.35
N GLN A 39 -38.40 -12.72 -21.61
CA GLN A 39 -37.11 -12.16 -22.01
C GLN A 39 -37.00 -10.63 -21.77
N ASP A 40 -38.12 -9.95 -21.49
CA ASP A 40 -38.16 -8.49 -21.26
C ASP A 40 -38.23 -8.08 -19.78
N TYR A 41 -37.92 -8.97 -18.83
CA TYR A 41 -37.96 -8.66 -17.38
C TYR A 41 -36.60 -8.65 -16.66
N PHE A 42 -35.48 -8.84 -17.38
CA PHE A 42 -34.12 -8.74 -16.83
C PHE A 42 -33.12 -8.02 -17.74
N HIS A 43 -33.59 -7.06 -18.54
CA HIS A 43 -32.70 -6.10 -19.20
C HIS A 43 -33.13 -4.69 -18.86
N TYR A 44 -32.82 -4.28 -17.62
CA TYR A 44 -32.52 -2.89 -17.38
C TYR A 44 -31.03 -2.74 -17.72
N GLU A 45 -30.72 -2.05 -18.82
CA GLU A 45 -29.38 -1.53 -19.01
C GLU A 45 -29.11 -0.60 -17.83
N THR A 46 -28.38 -1.13 -16.86
CA THR A 46 -27.93 -0.40 -15.70
C THR A 46 -26.68 0.34 -16.19
N PRO A 47 -26.63 1.68 -16.12
CA PRO A 47 -25.43 2.42 -16.51
C PRO A 47 -24.20 1.84 -15.79
N PRO A 48 -22.97 1.92 -16.34
CA PRO A 48 -21.76 1.43 -15.66
C PRO A 48 -21.68 1.87 -14.19
N ASP A 49 -22.10 3.12 -13.92
CA ASP A 49 -22.20 3.74 -12.60
C ASP A 49 -23.05 2.91 -11.60
N SER A 50 -24.11 2.26 -12.06
CA SER A 50 -25.03 1.49 -11.19
C SER A 50 -24.50 0.12 -10.79
N GLU A 51 -23.65 -0.51 -11.61
CA GLU A 51 -22.96 -1.74 -11.25
C GLU A 51 -21.88 -1.48 -10.20
N GLU A 52 -21.13 -0.39 -10.35
CA GLU A 52 -20.12 0.03 -9.36
C GLU A 52 -20.75 0.47 -8.02
N ILE A 53 -21.90 1.15 -8.06
CA ILE A 53 -22.71 1.46 -6.87
C ILE A 53 -23.16 0.18 -6.18
N SER A 54 -23.71 -0.77 -6.93
CA SER A 54 -24.17 -2.04 -6.39
C SER A 54 -23.00 -2.84 -5.79
N ARG A 55 -21.84 -2.82 -6.45
CA ARG A 55 -20.62 -3.50 -5.98
C ARG A 55 -20.08 -2.92 -4.67
N LEU A 56 -19.86 -1.60 -4.57
CA LEU A 56 -19.36 -1.01 -3.33
C LEU A 56 -20.35 -1.20 -2.19
N ASN A 57 -21.65 -1.03 -2.43
CA ASN A 57 -22.67 -1.26 -1.41
C ASN A 57 -22.67 -2.71 -0.92
N GLY A 58 -22.57 -3.69 -1.81
CA GLY A 58 -22.44 -5.10 -1.44
C GLY A 58 -21.18 -5.37 -0.60
N ILE A 59 -20.04 -4.78 -0.96
CA ILE A 59 -18.79 -4.87 -0.16
C ILE A 59 -19.01 -4.28 1.25
N LEU A 60 -19.67 -3.12 1.35
CA LEU A 60 -19.91 -2.45 2.63
C LEU A 60 -20.93 -3.18 3.50
N GLU A 61 -21.97 -3.77 2.91
CA GLU A 61 -22.91 -4.64 3.63
C GLU A 61 -22.21 -5.88 4.16
N GLY A 62 -21.39 -6.52 3.33
CA GLY A 62 -20.51 -7.61 3.74
C GLY A 62 -19.62 -7.20 4.91
N PHE A 63 -18.91 -6.09 4.80
CA PHE A 63 -18.04 -5.54 5.85
C PHE A 63 -18.78 -5.28 7.17
N LEU A 64 -19.97 -4.66 7.11
CA LEU A 64 -20.78 -4.38 8.30
C LEU A 64 -21.37 -5.65 8.93
N SER A 65 -21.60 -6.69 8.13
CA SER A 65 -22.11 -8.00 8.61
C SER A 65 -21.05 -8.87 9.28
N ARG A 66 -19.76 -8.59 9.08
CA ARG A 66 -18.65 -9.34 9.72
C ARG A 66 -18.78 -9.27 11.25
N PRO A 67 -18.46 -10.33 12.00
CA PRO A 67 -18.56 -10.31 13.45
C PRO A 67 -17.66 -9.23 14.07
N ILE A 68 -18.11 -8.66 15.18
CA ILE A 68 -17.32 -7.76 16.03
C ILE A 68 -16.98 -8.52 17.30
N LEU A 69 -15.82 -9.14 17.28
CA LEU A 69 -15.32 -9.92 18.41
C LEU A 69 -14.97 -9.00 19.59
N SER A 70 -15.06 -9.55 20.81
CA SER A 70 -14.43 -8.95 21.98
C SER A 70 -12.91 -8.90 21.79
N TYR A 71 -12.19 -8.17 22.65
CA TYR A 71 -10.73 -8.18 22.61
C TYR A 71 -10.18 -9.60 22.81
N ASP A 72 -10.62 -10.30 23.85
CA ASP A 72 -10.13 -11.63 24.19
C ASP A 72 -10.44 -12.66 23.09
N ASP A 73 -11.65 -12.64 22.52
CA ASP A 73 -12.01 -13.55 21.42
C ASP A 73 -11.19 -13.28 20.16
N ALA A 74 -10.92 -12.00 19.86
CA ALA A 74 -10.10 -11.62 18.72
C ALA A 74 -8.64 -12.06 18.93
N VAL A 75 -8.08 -11.83 20.11
CA VAL A 75 -6.71 -12.27 20.43
C VAL A 75 -6.60 -13.79 20.36
N LEU A 76 -7.58 -14.52 20.90
CA LEU A 76 -7.62 -15.98 20.84
C LEU A 76 -7.64 -16.50 19.40
N LEU A 77 -8.47 -15.90 18.53
CA LEU A 77 -8.54 -16.26 17.12
C LEU A 77 -7.24 -15.91 16.38
N ASN A 78 -6.77 -14.67 16.53
CA ASN A 78 -5.62 -14.17 15.77
C ASN A 78 -4.32 -14.85 16.18
N SER A 79 -4.19 -15.29 17.44
CA SER A 79 -2.98 -16.01 17.90
C SER A 79 -2.83 -17.38 17.22
N GLN A 80 -3.87 -17.90 16.58
CA GLN A 80 -3.82 -19.15 15.81
C GLN A 80 -3.31 -18.93 14.37
N THR A 81 -3.40 -17.69 13.85
CA THR A 81 -3.14 -17.38 12.43
C THR A 81 -2.01 -16.36 12.23
N CYS A 82 -1.64 -15.60 13.26
CA CYS A 82 -0.50 -14.69 13.32
C CYS A 82 0.49 -15.18 14.40
N PRO A 83 1.51 -15.97 14.03
CA PRO A 83 2.50 -16.41 15.00
C PRO A 83 3.34 -15.23 15.51
N VAL A 84 3.63 -15.20 16.81
CA VAL A 84 4.50 -14.21 17.45
C VAL A 84 5.91 -14.75 17.72
N ASP A 85 6.03 -16.07 17.87
CA ASP A 85 7.31 -16.74 18.12
C ASP A 85 8.14 -16.74 16.85
N GLY A 86 9.35 -16.19 16.93
CA GLY A 86 10.22 -16.03 15.76
C GLY A 86 9.74 -14.97 14.76
N THR A 87 8.71 -14.18 15.07
CA THR A 87 8.17 -13.17 14.15
C THR A 87 8.57 -11.76 14.57
N ASN A 88 9.02 -10.95 13.62
CA ASN A 88 9.21 -9.53 13.84
C ASN A 88 7.88 -8.76 13.86
N PHE A 89 7.67 -7.94 14.87
CA PHE A 89 6.55 -7.01 14.99
C PHE A 89 7.00 -5.79 15.83
N ASP A 90 6.28 -4.68 15.73
CA ASP A 90 6.59 -3.47 16.49
C ASP A 90 6.28 -3.66 17.99
N ARG A 91 7.29 -4.10 18.75
CA ARG A 91 7.17 -4.35 20.20
C ARG A 91 6.88 -3.07 20.98
N ALA A 92 7.43 -1.94 20.55
CA ALA A 92 7.23 -0.67 21.24
C ALA A 92 5.77 -0.23 21.12
N ALA A 93 5.20 -0.30 19.91
CA ALA A 93 3.79 -0.02 19.67
C ALA A 93 2.87 -0.97 20.44
N VAL A 94 3.14 -2.29 20.40
CA VAL A 94 2.33 -3.29 21.11
C VAL A 94 2.39 -3.05 22.62
N ASN A 95 3.59 -3.01 23.21
CA ASN A 95 3.77 -2.87 24.65
C ASN A 95 3.22 -1.55 25.18
N GLY A 96 3.42 -0.45 24.44
CA GLY A 96 2.91 0.87 24.78
C GLY A 96 1.39 0.98 24.76
N ASN A 97 0.70 0.08 24.05
CA ASN A 97 -0.75 0.15 23.85
C ASN A 97 -1.54 -1.05 24.38
N LEU A 98 -0.91 -2.02 25.06
CA LEU A 98 -1.58 -3.24 25.56
C LEU A 98 -2.92 -2.96 26.24
N LYS A 99 -2.93 -2.03 27.20
CA LYS A 99 -4.15 -1.65 27.91
C LYS A 99 -5.11 -0.86 27.03
N THR A 100 -4.61 0.14 26.32
CA THR A 100 -5.42 0.99 25.43
C THR A 100 -6.17 0.18 24.38
N TRP A 101 -5.52 -0.82 23.79
CA TRP A 101 -6.13 -1.70 22.78
C TRP A 101 -7.13 -2.68 23.38
N ALA A 102 -6.85 -3.23 24.57
CA ALA A 102 -7.77 -4.09 25.30
C ALA A 102 -9.05 -3.36 25.73
N ASP A 103 -8.92 -2.09 26.14
CA ASP A 103 -10.02 -1.27 26.65
C ASP A 103 -10.97 -0.77 25.53
N ILE A 104 -10.67 -0.99 24.24
CA ILE A 104 -11.55 -0.60 23.12
C ILE A 104 -12.83 -1.47 23.15
N PRO A 105 -14.01 -0.91 23.45
CA PRO A 105 -15.23 -1.69 23.51
C PRO A 105 -15.70 -2.05 22.10
N SER A 106 -16.38 -3.19 21.95
CA SER A 106 -16.95 -3.62 20.66
C SER A 106 -17.94 -2.59 20.09
N SER A 107 -18.58 -1.79 20.95
CA SER A 107 -19.44 -0.66 20.52
C SER A 107 -18.65 0.44 19.82
N GLN A 108 -17.39 0.68 20.19
CA GLN A 108 -16.51 1.63 19.50
C GLN A 108 -16.08 1.08 18.14
N VAL A 109 -15.70 -0.20 18.08
CA VAL A 109 -15.38 -0.87 16.80
C VAL A 109 -16.58 -0.80 15.84
N TYR A 110 -17.80 -1.03 16.34
CA TYR A 110 -19.01 -0.87 15.54
C TYR A 110 -19.18 0.55 15.00
N LYS A 111 -18.96 1.58 15.82
CA LYS A 111 -19.02 2.98 15.39
C LYS A 111 -17.99 3.27 14.30
N TRP A 112 -16.75 2.79 14.44
CA TRP A 112 -15.71 2.93 13.42
C TRP A 112 -16.14 2.30 12.09
N ARG A 113 -16.61 1.05 12.10
CA ARG A 113 -17.08 0.38 10.87
C ARG A 113 -18.24 1.13 10.22
N LYS A 114 -19.20 1.59 11.02
CA LYS A 114 -20.33 2.39 10.52
C LYS A 114 -19.87 3.73 9.94
N GLY A 115 -18.92 4.41 10.59
CA GLY A 115 -18.32 5.66 10.13
C GLY A 115 -17.64 5.50 8.78
N ILE A 116 -16.80 4.47 8.64
CA ILE A 116 -16.15 4.09 7.38
C ILE A 116 -17.18 3.86 6.27
N ALA A 117 -18.18 3.00 6.50
CA ALA A 117 -19.19 2.69 5.48
C ALA A 117 -20.03 3.92 5.10
N THR A 118 -20.36 4.77 6.07
CA THR A 118 -21.09 6.01 5.84
C THR A 118 -20.26 6.98 5.00
N ASN A 119 -18.96 7.13 5.32
CA ASN A 119 -18.06 7.99 4.56
C ASN A 119 -17.89 7.52 3.12
N LEU A 120 -17.69 6.21 2.90
CA LEU A 120 -17.55 5.65 1.56
C LEU A 120 -18.80 5.82 0.71
N ARG A 121 -19.99 5.58 1.28
CA ARG A 121 -21.27 5.84 0.57
C ARG A 121 -21.41 7.31 0.22
N ARG A 122 -21.08 8.22 1.13
CA ARG A 122 -21.10 9.67 0.88
C ARG A 122 -20.15 10.04 -0.26
N LYS A 123 -18.89 9.60 -0.20
CA LYS A 123 -17.88 9.87 -1.24
C LYS A 123 -18.29 9.31 -2.61
N GLN A 124 -18.90 8.13 -2.64
CA GLN A 124 -19.46 7.57 -3.87
C GLN A 124 -20.56 8.45 -4.46
N ILE A 125 -21.53 8.89 -3.64
CA ILE A 125 -22.59 9.81 -4.08
C ILE A 125 -22.01 11.13 -4.60
N GLU A 126 -21.04 11.71 -3.89
CA GLU A 126 -20.35 12.94 -4.31
C GLU A 126 -19.62 12.77 -5.65
N ALA A 127 -18.96 11.63 -5.86
CA ALA A 127 -18.26 11.33 -7.10
C ALA A 127 -19.25 11.24 -8.28
N ILE A 128 -20.36 10.52 -8.12
CA ILE A 128 -21.42 10.42 -9.13
C ILE A 128 -22.05 11.79 -9.40
N GLY A 129 -22.29 12.58 -8.35
CA GLY A 129 -22.83 13.94 -8.45
C GLY A 129 -21.92 14.88 -9.25
N LYS A 130 -20.60 14.76 -9.09
CA LYS A 130 -19.62 15.51 -9.88
C LYS A 130 -19.62 15.08 -11.35
N THR A 131 -19.76 13.79 -11.64
CA THR A 131 -19.84 13.28 -13.02
C THR A 131 -21.12 13.72 -13.72
N THR A 132 -22.26 13.66 -13.03
CA THR A 132 -23.57 14.07 -13.58
C THR A 132 -23.72 15.58 -13.74
N SER A 133 -23.20 16.40 -12.80
CA SER A 133 -23.23 17.87 -12.93
C SER A 133 -22.25 18.44 -13.96
N ALA A 134 -21.22 17.69 -14.35
CA ALA A 134 -20.31 18.04 -15.44
C ALA A 134 -20.93 17.90 -16.86
N SER A 135 -22.17 17.41 -16.97
CA SER A 135 -22.98 17.43 -18.19
C SER A 135 -24.36 17.99 -17.85
N PRO A 136 -24.68 19.28 -18.13
CA PRO A 136 -24.95 19.74 -19.50
C PRO A 136 -24.72 21.26 -19.75
N ALA A 137 -23.70 21.65 -20.52
CA ALA A 137 -23.64 22.92 -21.26
C ALA A 137 -22.47 22.92 -22.26
N GLY A 138 -22.59 22.14 -23.34
CA GLY A 138 -21.57 22.07 -24.40
C GLY A 138 -21.54 20.73 -25.12
N ALA A 139 -22.69 20.29 -25.64
CA ALA A 139 -22.87 19.00 -26.32
C ALA A 139 -22.21 18.93 -27.72
N ASN A 140 -20.96 19.41 -27.85
CA ASN A 140 -20.11 19.23 -29.03
C ASN A 140 -18.64 18.97 -28.70
N GLU A 141 -18.25 18.92 -27.42
CA GLU A 141 -16.96 18.34 -27.05
C GLU A 141 -17.22 17.01 -26.33
N PRO A 142 -16.62 15.90 -26.78
CA PRO A 142 -16.63 14.68 -25.99
C PRO A 142 -16.09 15.01 -24.58
N PRO A 143 -16.55 14.32 -23.52
CA PRO A 143 -15.92 14.46 -22.21
C PRO A 143 -14.42 14.35 -22.43
N LYS A 144 -13.64 15.35 -21.99
CA LYS A 144 -12.18 15.23 -22.01
C LYS A 144 -11.88 13.96 -21.22
N GLU A 145 -11.63 12.87 -21.92
CA GLU A 145 -11.01 11.69 -21.34
C GLU A 145 -9.85 12.25 -20.51
N ARG A 146 -9.90 12.05 -19.19
CA ARG A 146 -8.70 12.14 -18.38
C ARG A 146 -7.82 11.03 -18.92
N LYS A 147 -7.08 11.33 -19.99
CA LYS A 147 -6.16 10.40 -20.64
C LYS A 147 -5.38 9.70 -19.54
N ASP A 148 -5.18 8.39 -19.69
CA ASP A 148 -4.37 7.49 -18.88
C ASP A 148 -2.95 8.02 -18.66
N LYS A 149 -2.83 9.08 -17.88
CA LYS A 149 -1.58 9.76 -17.60
C LYS A 149 -0.98 9.04 -16.40
N LYS A 150 0.13 8.37 -16.67
CA LYS A 150 1.03 7.80 -15.67
C LYS A 150 1.97 8.88 -15.17
N GLY A 151 2.28 8.90 -13.88
CA GLY A 151 3.24 9.84 -13.34
C GLY A 151 3.66 9.56 -11.92
N ILE A 152 4.66 10.31 -11.46
CA ILE A 152 5.20 10.22 -10.10
C ILE A 152 4.61 11.37 -9.28
N VAL A 153 4.15 11.06 -8.07
CA VAL A 153 3.62 12.05 -7.12
C VAL A 153 4.49 12.06 -5.88
N MET A 154 4.93 13.24 -5.46
CA MET A 154 5.68 13.44 -4.22
C MET A 154 4.98 14.48 -3.35
N ALA A 155 5.06 14.32 -2.03
CA ALA A 155 4.71 15.38 -1.09
C ALA A 155 5.99 15.94 -0.45
N ALA A 156 6.22 17.24 -0.58
CA ALA A 156 7.43 17.90 -0.12
C ALA A 156 7.10 19.22 0.59
N GLY A 157 6.87 19.13 1.91
CA GLY A 157 6.37 20.25 2.71
C GLY A 157 7.41 21.13 3.38
N ASP A 158 8.70 20.94 3.10
CA ASP A 158 9.74 21.82 3.63
C ASP A 158 10.96 21.86 2.72
N ARG A 159 11.90 22.76 3.05
CA ARG A 159 13.13 22.92 2.29
C ARG A 159 13.97 21.63 2.23
N ALA A 160 13.99 20.83 3.29
CA ALA A 160 14.77 19.59 3.33
C ALA A 160 14.13 18.50 2.44
N ALA A 161 12.80 18.36 2.48
CA ALA A 161 12.04 17.49 1.59
C ALA A 161 12.24 17.87 0.12
N LEU A 162 12.28 19.17 -0.21
CA LEU A 162 12.51 19.61 -1.59
C LEU A 162 13.95 19.37 -2.07
N ILE A 163 14.95 19.49 -1.19
CA ILE A 163 16.34 19.10 -1.52
C ILE A 163 16.41 17.61 -1.85
N ARG A 164 15.72 16.77 -1.06
CA ARG A 164 15.66 15.33 -1.31
C ARG A 164 14.89 15.01 -2.60
N ALA A 165 13.74 15.65 -2.83
CA ALA A 165 12.99 15.54 -4.08
C ALA A 165 13.84 15.93 -5.31
N ARG A 166 14.61 17.01 -5.23
CA ARG A 166 15.56 17.43 -6.29
C ARG A 166 16.62 16.37 -6.57
N THR A 167 17.14 15.73 -5.53
CA THR A 167 18.10 14.62 -5.67
C THR A 167 17.44 13.44 -6.39
N SER A 168 16.22 13.06 -6.00
CA SER A 168 15.42 12.04 -6.68
C SER A 168 15.14 12.37 -8.15
N LEU A 169 14.81 13.62 -8.48
CA LEU A 169 14.57 14.05 -9.86
C LEU A 169 15.82 13.97 -10.74
N ARG A 170 16.99 14.30 -10.18
CA ARG A 170 18.28 14.16 -10.88
C ARG A 170 18.64 12.70 -11.13
N LEU A 171 18.39 11.83 -10.14
CA LEU A 171 18.50 10.38 -10.32
C LEU A 171 17.59 9.91 -11.46
N LEU A 172 16.30 10.25 -11.42
CA LEU A 172 15.32 9.91 -12.47
C LEU A 172 15.76 10.39 -13.87
N LYS A 173 16.20 11.65 -13.99
CA LYS A 173 16.74 12.19 -15.25
C LYS A 173 17.94 11.38 -15.74
N SER A 174 18.85 11.00 -14.84
CA SER A 174 20.03 10.17 -15.17
C SER A 174 19.69 8.75 -15.63
N TYR A 175 18.48 8.27 -15.31
CA TYR A 175 17.96 6.98 -15.75
C TYR A 175 17.07 7.08 -16.99
N ASN A 176 17.00 8.25 -17.63
CA ASN A 176 16.10 8.52 -18.76
C ASN A 176 14.63 8.23 -18.45
N CYS A 177 14.19 8.52 -17.22
CA CYS A 177 12.78 8.48 -16.87
C CYS A 177 12.03 9.61 -17.59
N THR A 178 10.95 9.25 -18.26
CA THR A 178 10.07 10.13 -19.02
C THR A 178 8.75 10.42 -18.30
N LEU A 179 8.49 9.77 -17.17
CA LEU A 179 7.29 10.02 -16.37
C LEU A 179 7.27 11.47 -15.89
N PRO A 180 6.15 12.19 -16.09
CA PRO A 180 5.97 13.49 -15.47
C PRO A 180 5.87 13.35 -13.94
N VAL A 181 6.35 14.37 -13.22
CA VAL A 181 6.37 14.42 -11.76
C VAL A 181 5.53 15.59 -11.26
N GLU A 182 4.66 15.33 -10.29
CA GLU A 182 3.93 16.35 -9.56
C GLU A 182 4.40 16.38 -8.10
N ILE A 183 4.85 17.55 -7.65
CA ILE A 183 5.29 17.76 -6.27
C ILE A 183 4.26 18.64 -5.56
N PHE A 184 3.64 18.09 -4.52
CA PHE A 184 2.66 18.79 -3.70
C PHE A 184 3.29 19.39 -2.44
N HIS A 185 2.87 20.59 -2.07
CA HIS A 185 3.26 21.28 -0.84
C HIS A 185 2.08 22.09 -0.27
N PHE A 186 2.13 22.51 0.99
CA PHE A 186 1.20 23.50 1.51
C PHE A 186 1.61 24.92 1.11
N ASP A 187 0.63 25.81 1.00
CA ASP A 187 0.84 27.23 0.67
C ASP A 187 1.79 27.93 1.66
N SER A 188 1.67 27.59 2.95
CA SER A 188 2.43 28.21 4.04
C SER A 188 3.91 27.79 4.13
N GLU A 189 4.35 26.80 3.35
CA GLU A 189 5.61 26.09 3.62
C GLU A 189 6.84 26.68 2.95
N LEU A 190 6.66 27.43 1.86
CA LEU A 190 7.78 27.94 1.09
C LEU A 190 7.76 29.46 1.02
N SER A 191 8.80 30.08 1.57
CA SER A 191 9.05 31.49 1.33
C SER A 191 9.34 31.73 -0.15
N ALA A 192 8.85 32.86 -0.69
CA ALA A 192 9.01 33.20 -2.10
C ALA A 192 10.47 33.08 -2.64
N PRO A 193 11.53 33.45 -1.88
CA PRO A 193 12.91 33.28 -2.35
C PRO A 193 13.37 31.82 -2.45
N ALA A 194 12.99 30.97 -1.48
CA ALA A 194 13.34 29.55 -1.50
C ALA A 194 12.64 28.82 -2.65
N LEU A 195 11.36 29.16 -2.88
CA LEU A 195 10.60 28.66 -4.01
C LEU A 195 11.22 29.09 -5.35
N SER A 196 11.64 30.35 -5.50
CA SER A 196 12.25 30.86 -6.74
C SER A 196 13.56 30.14 -7.10
N SER A 197 14.46 29.95 -6.13
CA SER A 197 15.71 29.19 -6.35
C SER A 197 15.44 27.75 -6.75
N LEU A 198 14.45 27.11 -6.11
CA LEU A 198 14.08 25.74 -6.44
C LEU A 198 13.43 25.64 -7.82
N LEU A 199 12.51 26.55 -8.17
CA LEU A 199 11.87 26.59 -9.48
C LEU A 199 12.90 26.80 -10.60
N SER A 200 13.95 27.59 -10.36
CA SER A 200 15.08 27.72 -11.29
C SER A 200 15.75 26.36 -11.51
N ASP A 201 16.14 25.67 -10.44
CA ASP A 201 16.76 24.35 -10.52
C ASP A 201 15.86 23.30 -11.20
N LEU A 202 14.56 23.31 -10.89
CA LEU A 202 13.58 22.42 -11.52
C LEU A 202 13.42 22.72 -13.02
N SER A 203 13.50 24.00 -13.43
CA SER A 203 13.45 24.38 -14.85
C SER A 203 14.64 23.87 -15.64
N GLU A 204 15.81 23.71 -15.01
CA GLU A 204 16.99 23.10 -15.64
C GLU A 204 16.79 21.60 -15.85
N LEU A 205 16.11 20.92 -14.93
CA LEU A 205 15.80 19.49 -15.05
C LEU A 205 14.84 19.19 -16.22
N GLN A 206 13.98 20.16 -16.57
CA GLN A 206 13.10 20.06 -17.73
C GLN A 206 13.84 20.17 -19.07
N LYS A 207 15.05 20.72 -19.10
CA LYS A 207 15.83 20.84 -20.34
C LYS A 207 16.46 19.50 -20.70
N PRO A 208 16.40 19.08 -21.98
CA PRO A 208 17.18 17.95 -22.46
C PRO A 208 18.67 18.29 -22.44
N ASP A 209 19.50 17.33 -22.03
CA ASP A 209 20.96 17.43 -22.09
C ASP A 209 21.51 16.38 -23.05
N SER A 210 22.83 16.40 -23.28
CA SER A 210 23.50 15.44 -24.16
C SER A 210 23.29 14.00 -23.67
N GLY A 211 22.33 13.28 -24.26
CA GLY A 211 22.05 11.88 -23.96
C GLY A 211 20.92 11.61 -22.95
N THR A 212 20.23 12.64 -22.43
CA THR A 212 19.07 12.45 -21.55
C THR A 212 17.88 13.33 -21.93
N SER A 213 16.67 12.77 -21.85
CA SER A 213 15.43 13.55 -21.95
C SER A 213 15.26 14.41 -20.70
N GLY A 214 14.68 15.60 -20.86
CA GLY A 214 14.26 16.41 -19.71
C GLY A 214 13.12 15.72 -18.94
N ILE A 215 13.01 16.02 -17.65
CA ILE A 215 11.92 15.52 -16.80
C ILE A 215 10.89 16.63 -16.58
N ASN A 216 9.61 16.37 -16.90
CA ASN A 216 8.55 17.35 -16.67
C ASN A 216 8.16 17.36 -15.19
N VAL A 217 8.37 18.49 -14.53
CA VAL A 217 8.04 18.65 -13.10
C VAL A 217 7.06 19.79 -12.91
N THR A 218 5.96 19.52 -12.22
CA THR A 218 4.94 20.50 -11.86
C THR A 218 4.81 20.63 -10.35
N MET A 219 5.00 21.85 -9.82
CA MET A 219 4.69 22.15 -8.42
C MET A 219 3.19 22.39 -8.26
N ARG A 220 2.60 21.84 -7.20
CA ARG A 220 1.18 22.00 -6.87
C ARG A 220 1.02 22.38 -5.40
N VAL A 221 0.16 23.37 -5.15
CA VAL A 221 -0.33 23.63 -3.80
C VAL A 221 -1.46 22.65 -3.54
N VAL A 222 -1.46 22.00 -2.38
CA VAL A 222 -2.60 21.17 -1.98
C VAL A 222 -3.78 22.09 -1.63
N ASP A 223 -4.94 21.82 -2.22
CA ASP A 223 -6.17 22.55 -1.94
C ASP A 223 -6.86 21.99 -0.69
N GLU A 224 -7.58 22.85 0.03
CA GLU A 224 -8.50 22.49 1.14
C GLU A 224 -7.86 21.81 2.37
N VAL A 225 -6.53 21.70 2.43
CA VAL A 225 -5.78 21.23 3.61
C VAL A 225 -4.78 22.29 4.04
N SER A 226 -4.82 22.71 5.31
CA SER A 226 -3.92 23.74 5.84
C SER A 226 -3.07 23.23 7.01
N LYS A 227 -1.83 23.73 7.08
CA LYS A 227 -0.89 23.44 8.17
C LYS A 227 -1.33 24.15 9.45
N GLY A 228 -1.43 23.43 10.58
CA GLY A 228 -1.55 24.05 11.90
C GLY A 228 -2.94 24.09 12.56
N SER A 229 -3.95 23.37 12.07
CA SER A 229 -5.25 23.23 12.75
C SER A 229 -5.22 22.29 13.98
N GLY A 230 -4.05 21.79 14.40
CA GLY A 230 -3.88 20.70 15.38
C GLY A 230 -3.69 19.31 14.76
N TRP A 231 -3.62 19.24 13.42
CA TRP A 231 -3.64 18.02 12.64
C TRP A 231 -2.25 17.81 12.05
N LYS A 232 -1.64 16.64 12.32
CA LYS A 232 -0.31 16.28 11.81
C LYS A 232 -0.33 16.21 10.28
N ASP A 233 0.81 16.49 9.63
CA ASP A 233 1.01 16.58 8.17
C ASP A 233 0.62 15.30 7.36
N PHE A 234 0.08 14.27 8.00
CA PHE A 234 -0.32 12.98 7.41
C PHE A 234 -1.29 13.08 6.23
N GLN A 235 -2.02 14.17 6.11
CA GLN A 235 -3.03 14.35 5.07
C GLN A 235 -2.42 14.67 3.71
N ILE A 236 -1.21 15.23 3.67
CA ILE A 236 -0.63 15.70 2.41
C ILE A 236 -0.39 14.56 1.42
N LYS A 237 -0.01 13.37 1.89
CA LYS A 237 0.20 12.18 1.05
C LYS A 237 -1.08 11.76 0.34
N GLY A 238 -2.14 11.53 1.11
CA GLY A 238 -3.46 11.16 0.56
C GLY A 238 -4.02 12.25 -0.35
N ALA A 239 -3.90 13.52 0.04
CA ALA A 239 -4.35 14.67 -0.75
C ALA A 239 -3.57 14.82 -2.06
N ALA A 240 -2.25 14.66 -2.04
CA ALA A 240 -1.39 14.71 -3.23
C ALA A 240 -1.80 13.65 -4.26
N ILE A 241 -2.01 12.40 -3.82
CA ILE A 241 -2.46 11.32 -4.70
C ILE A 241 -3.86 11.60 -5.25
N GLN A 242 -4.78 12.10 -4.43
CA GLN A 242 -6.15 12.42 -4.85
C GLN A 242 -6.26 13.59 -5.82
N GLN A 243 -5.48 14.66 -5.59
CA GLN A 243 -5.50 15.90 -6.36
C GLN A 243 -4.58 15.87 -7.58
N SER A 244 -3.72 14.85 -7.70
CA SER A 244 -2.85 14.67 -8.87
C SER A 244 -3.63 14.58 -10.18
N SER A 245 -3.03 15.06 -11.28
CA SER A 245 -3.62 14.95 -12.61
C SER A 245 -3.43 13.58 -13.27
N PHE A 246 -2.64 12.68 -12.67
CA PHE A 246 -2.34 11.34 -13.17
C PHE A 246 -3.36 10.32 -12.70
N ASP A 247 -3.78 9.37 -13.53
CA ASP A 247 -4.64 8.26 -13.09
C ASP A 247 -3.82 7.13 -12.47
N ASP A 248 -2.74 6.77 -13.14
CA ASP A 248 -1.81 5.73 -12.73
C ASP A 248 -0.62 6.39 -12.01
N ILE A 249 -0.53 6.17 -10.70
CA ILE A 249 0.33 6.98 -9.83
C ILE A 249 1.38 6.10 -9.16
N LEU A 250 2.66 6.48 -9.31
CA LEU A 250 3.71 6.08 -8.38
C LEU A 250 3.86 7.19 -7.34
N TYR A 251 3.30 6.98 -6.15
CA TYR A 251 3.60 7.85 -5.02
C TYR A 251 5.01 7.52 -4.49
N LEU A 252 5.79 8.54 -4.16
CA LEU A 252 7.15 8.40 -3.66
C LEU A 252 7.43 9.45 -2.58
N ASP A 253 7.78 9.02 -1.37
CA ASP A 253 8.29 9.90 -0.33
C ASP A 253 9.65 10.47 -0.76
N THR A 254 9.94 11.70 -0.35
CA THR A 254 11.14 12.41 -0.85
C THR A 254 12.47 11.77 -0.45
N ASP A 255 12.48 10.94 0.59
CA ASP A 255 13.62 10.11 1.04
C ASP A 255 13.63 8.68 0.48
N SER A 256 12.73 8.35 -0.45
CA SER A 256 12.75 7.09 -1.19
C SER A 256 13.34 7.31 -2.59
N TYR A 257 14.61 6.93 -2.77
CA TYR A 257 15.35 7.16 -4.01
C TYR A 257 15.27 5.93 -4.93
N LEU A 258 15.01 6.17 -6.21
CA LEU A 258 15.02 5.13 -7.24
C LEU A 258 16.45 4.79 -7.68
N LEU A 259 16.70 3.50 -7.93
CA LEU A 259 17.96 2.97 -8.46
C LEU A 259 17.98 2.83 -9.98
N ARG A 260 16.81 2.88 -10.63
CA ARG A 260 16.64 2.81 -12.09
C ARG A 260 15.31 3.44 -12.53
N ASN A 261 15.09 3.49 -13.85
CA ASN A 261 13.81 3.94 -14.43
C ASN A 261 12.65 3.03 -13.95
N PRO A 262 11.60 3.58 -13.31
CA PRO A 262 10.47 2.81 -12.78
C PRO A 262 9.34 2.56 -13.81
N GLU A 263 9.42 3.08 -15.04
CA GLU A 263 8.31 3.04 -16.02
C GLU A 263 7.75 1.64 -16.26
N TYR A 264 8.63 0.62 -16.30
CA TYR A 264 8.23 -0.76 -16.53
C TYR A 264 7.25 -1.30 -15.46
N LEU A 265 7.19 -0.70 -14.27
CA LEU A 265 6.24 -1.09 -13.24
C LEU A 265 4.80 -0.92 -13.74
N PHE A 266 4.52 0.06 -14.59
CA PHE A 266 3.18 0.31 -15.16
C PHE A 266 2.83 -0.62 -16.34
N GLU A 267 3.68 -1.58 -16.66
CA GLU A 267 3.51 -2.53 -17.77
C GLU A 267 3.60 -3.99 -17.30
N GLY A 268 4.15 -4.20 -16.09
CA GLY A 268 4.30 -5.50 -15.45
C GLY A 268 2.98 -6.23 -15.28
N ARG A 269 3.06 -7.56 -15.16
CA ARG A 269 1.88 -8.41 -14.90
C ARG A 269 1.21 -7.97 -13.60
N GLU A 270 2.01 -7.73 -12.58
CA GLU A 270 1.61 -7.36 -11.22
C GLU A 270 0.76 -6.09 -11.21
N TRP A 271 1.05 -5.15 -12.10
CA TRP A 271 0.26 -3.93 -12.27
C TRP A 271 -1.02 -4.14 -13.07
N ARG A 272 -0.96 -4.92 -14.15
CA ARG A 272 -2.14 -5.21 -14.97
C ARG A 272 -3.20 -5.97 -14.18
N ASP A 273 -2.76 -6.94 -13.37
CA ASP A 273 -3.65 -7.83 -12.62
C ASP A 273 -4.42 -7.09 -11.52
N THR A 274 -3.76 -6.23 -10.75
CA THR A 274 -4.38 -5.59 -9.57
C THR A 274 -4.55 -4.09 -9.70
N GLY A 275 -3.60 -3.38 -10.30
CA GLY A 275 -3.54 -1.92 -10.24
C GLY A 275 -3.17 -1.34 -8.90
N LEU A 276 -2.63 -2.18 -8.03
CA LEU A 276 -2.19 -1.82 -6.70
C LEU A 276 -0.95 -2.63 -6.37
N LEU A 277 0.21 -1.97 -6.33
CA LEU A 277 1.43 -2.54 -5.76
C LEU A 277 1.71 -1.81 -4.45
N LEU A 278 1.88 -2.62 -3.41
CA LEU A 278 2.30 -2.19 -2.08
C LEU A 278 3.68 -2.75 -1.78
N TRP A 279 4.37 -2.15 -0.83
CA TRP A 279 5.63 -2.67 -0.32
C TRP A 279 5.44 -3.10 1.14
N PRO A 280 6.13 -4.16 1.59
CA PRO A 280 6.07 -4.56 2.99
C PRO A 280 6.85 -3.55 3.86
N ASP A 281 6.46 -3.39 5.11
CA ASP A 281 7.28 -2.92 6.22
C ASP A 281 8.15 -4.09 6.75
N TYR A 282 9.01 -3.86 7.74
CA TYR A 282 9.72 -4.94 8.43
C TYR A 282 8.86 -5.72 9.43
N SER A 283 7.75 -5.14 9.88
CA SER A 283 6.92 -5.67 10.96
C SER A 283 5.73 -6.42 10.41
N LYS A 284 5.38 -7.57 11.01
CA LYS A 284 4.07 -8.20 10.85
C LYS A 284 3.09 -7.66 11.90
N SER A 285 1.81 -7.68 11.57
CA SER A 285 0.77 -7.23 12.50
C SER A 285 0.58 -8.23 13.64
N HIS A 286 0.70 -7.74 14.87
CA HIS A 286 0.55 -8.53 16.09
C HIS A 286 -0.92 -9.01 16.29
N PRO A 287 -1.18 -10.18 16.91
CA PRO A 287 -2.53 -10.69 17.17
C PRO A 287 -3.45 -9.75 17.95
N THR A 288 -2.87 -8.92 18.83
CA THR A 288 -3.61 -7.97 19.68
C THR A 288 -3.95 -6.66 18.98
N ASN A 289 -3.47 -6.44 17.76
CA ASN A 289 -3.70 -5.19 17.04
C ASN A 289 -5.23 -4.99 16.78
N PRO A 290 -5.82 -3.84 17.21
CA PRO A 290 -7.23 -3.51 16.99
C PRO A 290 -7.68 -3.56 15.52
N MET A 291 -6.75 -3.43 14.57
CA MET A 291 -7.02 -3.52 13.14
C MET A 291 -7.79 -4.81 12.78
N TRP A 292 -7.50 -5.95 13.40
CA TRP A 292 -8.21 -7.21 13.11
C TRP A 292 -9.69 -7.14 13.50
N ARG A 293 -9.98 -6.53 14.65
CA ARG A 293 -11.37 -6.25 15.09
C ARG A 293 -12.03 -5.21 14.19
N LEU A 294 -11.30 -4.19 13.74
CA LEU A 294 -11.81 -3.22 12.77
C LEU A 294 -12.20 -3.90 11.45
N LEU A 295 -11.33 -4.74 10.89
CA LEU A 295 -11.55 -5.42 9.60
C LEU A 295 -12.61 -6.52 9.68
N GLY A 296 -12.78 -7.14 10.85
CA GLY A 296 -13.66 -8.29 11.05
C GLY A 296 -13.14 -9.55 10.38
N GLN A 297 -11.83 -9.70 10.32
CA GLN A 297 -11.11 -10.81 9.69
C GLN A 297 -10.10 -11.36 10.68
N GLN A 298 -9.80 -12.65 10.57
CA GLN A 298 -8.70 -13.25 11.33
C GLN A 298 -7.36 -12.62 10.94
N GLY A 299 -6.42 -12.66 11.87
CA GLY A 299 -5.05 -12.24 11.62
C GLY A 299 -4.45 -12.93 10.39
N ARG A 300 -3.75 -12.15 9.57
CA ARG A 300 -2.93 -12.64 8.45
C ARG A 300 -1.46 -12.59 8.85
N ASN A 301 -0.75 -13.70 8.68
CA ASN A 301 0.69 -13.79 8.84
C ASN A 301 1.40 -13.09 7.66
N GLU A 302 1.27 -11.77 7.62
CA GLU A 302 1.71 -10.90 6.55
C GLU A 302 2.45 -9.70 7.16
N TYR A 303 3.42 -9.18 6.42
CA TYR A 303 4.01 -7.89 6.73
C TYR A 303 2.96 -6.78 6.63
N GLU A 304 3.13 -5.75 7.45
CA GLU A 304 2.40 -4.50 7.29
C GLU A 304 2.83 -3.82 5.99
N GLY A 305 2.01 -2.91 5.47
CA GLY A 305 2.36 -2.09 4.32
C GLY A 305 3.29 -0.96 4.73
N GLU A 306 4.20 -0.58 3.84
CA GLU A 306 4.98 0.65 3.85
C GLU A 306 4.37 1.65 2.85
N SER A 307 4.23 2.92 3.25
CA SER A 307 3.61 3.98 2.46
C SER A 307 4.63 4.94 1.82
N GLY A 308 5.93 4.71 2.00
CA GLY A 308 7.02 5.44 1.36
C GLY A 308 7.01 5.35 -0.16
N GLN A 309 6.45 4.29 -0.71
CA GLN A 309 6.10 4.19 -2.12
C GLN A 309 4.87 3.31 -2.32
N VAL A 310 4.00 3.74 -3.24
CA VAL A 310 2.77 3.03 -3.60
C VAL A 310 2.52 3.20 -5.08
N LEU A 311 2.22 2.12 -5.80
CA LEU A 311 1.75 2.19 -7.18
C LEU A 311 0.25 1.94 -7.18
N ILE A 312 -0.56 2.91 -7.60
CA ILE A 312 -2.02 2.83 -7.50
C ILE A 312 -2.71 3.46 -8.72
N SER A 313 -3.69 2.75 -9.27
CA SER A 313 -4.57 3.25 -10.32
C SER A 313 -5.78 3.90 -9.65
N ARG A 314 -5.92 5.23 -9.79
CA ARG A 314 -7.04 5.96 -9.19
C ARG A 314 -8.36 5.44 -9.71
N THR A 315 -8.50 5.22 -11.02
CA THR A 315 -9.73 4.69 -11.62
C THR A 315 -10.13 3.34 -11.00
N ARG A 316 -9.18 2.44 -10.73
CA ARG A 316 -9.48 1.11 -10.16
C ARG A 316 -9.67 1.09 -8.63
N HIS A 317 -9.08 2.06 -7.94
CA HIS A 317 -8.94 2.07 -6.47
C HIS A 317 -9.31 3.41 -5.82
N GLN A 318 -10.25 4.13 -6.40
CA GLN A 318 -10.75 5.39 -5.87
C GLN A 318 -11.35 5.22 -4.45
N ASP A 319 -11.92 4.06 -4.18
CA ASP A 319 -12.46 3.64 -2.88
C ASP A 319 -11.37 3.46 -1.81
N ILE A 320 -10.21 2.89 -2.17
CA ILE A 320 -9.03 2.85 -1.30
C ILE A 320 -8.61 4.28 -0.96
N LEU A 321 -8.49 5.17 -1.93
CA LEU A 321 -8.05 6.55 -1.69
C LEU A 321 -9.01 7.33 -0.77
N TRP A 322 -10.31 7.10 -0.88
CA TRP A 322 -11.29 7.67 0.06
C TRP A 322 -11.11 7.13 1.49
N LEU A 323 -10.68 5.88 1.66
CA LEU A 323 -10.34 5.33 2.98
C LEU A 323 -9.04 5.91 3.52
N ILE A 324 -8.01 6.09 2.69
CA ILE A 324 -6.76 6.73 3.13
C ILE A 324 -7.04 8.15 3.63
N GLU A 325 -7.83 8.92 2.88
CA GLU A 325 -8.27 10.24 3.29
C GLU A 325 -9.04 10.18 4.62
N TYR A 326 -9.95 9.20 4.78
CA TYR A 326 -10.70 9.02 6.01
C TYR A 326 -9.80 8.68 7.21
N PHE A 327 -8.86 7.76 7.07
CA PHE A 327 -7.94 7.41 8.15
C PHE A 327 -7.04 8.60 8.53
N ALA A 328 -6.58 9.38 7.56
CA ALA A 328 -5.80 10.60 7.82
C ALA A 328 -6.62 11.68 8.54
N LEU A 329 -7.90 11.85 8.17
CA LEU A 329 -8.82 12.76 8.85
C LEU A 329 -9.15 12.29 10.28
N HIS A 330 -9.18 10.97 10.50
CA HIS A 330 -9.47 10.36 11.80
C HIS A 330 -8.22 9.74 12.43
N HIS A 331 -7.04 10.35 12.23
CA HIS A 331 -5.76 9.75 12.62
C HIS A 331 -5.67 9.42 14.12
N GLU A 332 -6.28 10.23 14.99
CA GLU A 332 -6.33 9.96 16.44
C GLU A 332 -7.02 8.62 16.76
N GLU A 333 -7.95 8.18 15.90
CA GLU A 333 -8.69 6.93 16.07
C GLU A 333 -7.93 5.74 15.50
N PHE A 334 -7.29 5.89 14.34
CA PHE A 334 -6.77 4.76 13.56
C PHE A 334 -5.24 4.61 13.60
N TYR A 335 -4.50 5.72 13.63
CA TYR A 335 -3.05 5.67 13.41
C TYR A 335 -2.28 5.11 14.60
N GLY A 336 -2.88 5.10 15.79
CA GLY A 336 -2.31 4.46 16.97
C GLY A 336 -2.10 2.94 16.82
N PHE A 337 -2.77 2.29 15.87
CA PHE A 337 -2.61 0.86 15.58
C PHE A 337 -2.32 0.53 14.11
N MET A 338 -2.20 1.54 13.24
CA MET A 338 -1.73 1.40 11.85
C MET A 338 -0.27 1.85 11.65
N GLY A 339 0.41 2.27 12.72
CA GLY A 339 1.78 2.80 12.65
C GLY A 339 1.85 4.14 11.89
N GLY A 340 0.83 5.00 12.06
CA GLY A 340 0.69 6.20 11.24
C GLY A 340 -0.06 5.93 9.93
N ASP A 341 0.29 6.68 8.87
CA ASP A 341 -0.22 6.45 7.52
C ASP A 341 0.35 5.17 6.88
N ARG A 342 1.44 4.64 7.44
CA ARG A 342 2.24 3.52 6.94
C ARG A 342 1.39 2.34 6.44
N ASP A 343 0.57 1.76 7.32
CA ASP A 343 -0.21 0.55 7.00
C ASP A 343 -1.59 0.86 6.38
N SER A 344 -1.91 2.13 6.14
CA SER A 344 -3.27 2.56 5.75
C SER A 344 -3.72 1.97 4.40
N PHE A 345 -2.81 1.84 3.44
CA PHE A 345 -3.10 1.27 2.11
C PHE A 345 -3.45 -0.21 2.17
N ARG A 346 -2.68 -0.99 2.93
CA ARG A 346 -2.96 -2.40 3.14
C ARG A 346 -4.25 -2.61 3.94
N ALA A 347 -4.46 -1.81 5.00
CA ALA A 347 -5.69 -1.86 5.79
C ALA A 347 -6.94 -1.55 4.93
N ALA A 348 -6.86 -0.54 4.05
CA ALA A 348 -7.94 -0.21 3.11
C ALA A 348 -8.21 -1.34 2.11
N ALA A 349 -7.15 -1.93 1.53
CA ALA A 349 -7.28 -3.05 0.60
C ALA A 349 -7.91 -4.29 1.27
N LEU A 350 -7.46 -4.64 2.48
CA LEU A 350 -8.04 -5.72 3.29
C LEU A 350 -9.52 -5.48 3.60
N LEU A 351 -9.89 -4.25 3.99
CA LEU A 351 -11.26 -3.90 4.33
C LEU A 351 -12.18 -4.14 3.14
N LEU A 352 -11.79 -3.62 1.97
CA LEU A 352 -12.52 -3.67 0.72
C LEU A 352 -12.42 -5.01 -0.02
N GLY A 353 -11.56 -5.93 0.43
CA GLY A 353 -11.30 -7.20 -0.24
C GLY A 353 -10.62 -7.04 -1.60
N LYS A 354 -9.78 -6.01 -1.75
CA LYS A 354 -9.05 -5.72 -2.99
C LYS A 354 -7.73 -6.48 -3.00
N PRO A 355 -7.37 -7.16 -4.10
CA PRO A 355 -6.05 -7.77 -4.22
C PRO A 355 -4.99 -6.68 -4.45
N TRP A 356 -3.78 -6.93 -3.96
CA TRP A 356 -2.58 -6.17 -4.30
C TRP A 356 -1.43 -7.13 -4.60
N THR A 357 -0.43 -6.60 -5.27
CA THR A 357 0.87 -7.25 -5.52
C THR A 357 1.97 -6.42 -4.86
N GLY A 358 3.22 -6.81 -5.04
CA GLY A 358 4.34 -6.07 -4.46
C GLY A 358 5.68 -6.66 -4.86
N PRO A 359 6.74 -6.47 -4.05
CA PRO A 359 8.06 -6.96 -4.40
C PRO A 359 8.15 -8.51 -4.37
N GLY A 360 9.06 -9.03 -5.18
CA GLY A 360 9.45 -10.45 -5.20
C GLY A 360 10.46 -10.83 -4.11
N ARG A 361 10.85 -9.87 -3.27
CA ARG A 361 11.79 -10.01 -2.16
C ARG A 361 11.38 -9.11 -0.98
N THR A 362 11.59 -9.56 0.26
CA THR A 362 11.40 -8.70 1.44
C THR A 362 12.45 -7.61 1.55
N ASN A 363 12.18 -6.63 2.41
CA ASN A 363 13.11 -5.54 2.65
C ASN A 363 14.43 -6.02 3.28
N ALA A 364 15.51 -5.32 2.95
CA ALA A 364 16.81 -5.42 3.60
C ALA A 364 17.18 -4.08 4.24
N VAL A 365 18.15 -4.09 5.16
CA VAL A 365 18.70 -2.87 5.79
C VAL A 365 19.99 -2.45 5.10
N GLY A 366 19.98 -1.25 4.52
CA GLY A 366 21.20 -0.56 4.11
C GLY A 366 21.86 0.11 5.31
N ALA A 367 23.15 -0.15 5.51
CA ALA A 367 23.87 0.24 6.71
C ALA A 367 25.22 0.90 6.40
N ALA A 368 25.58 1.89 7.22
CA ALA A 368 26.94 2.39 7.33
C ALA A 368 27.80 1.37 8.11
N GLU A 369 29.10 1.35 7.85
CA GLU A 369 30.02 0.58 8.69
C GLU A 369 30.30 1.30 10.00
N ILE A 370 30.01 0.62 11.13
CA ILE A 370 30.35 1.07 12.48
C ILE A 370 31.33 0.04 13.07
N PRO A 371 32.62 0.36 13.22
CA PRO A 371 33.64 -0.60 13.67
C PRO A 371 33.33 -1.22 15.03
N GLU A 372 32.80 -0.44 15.97
CA GLU A 372 32.52 -0.89 17.33
C GLU A 372 31.29 -1.78 17.41
N ASN A 373 30.36 -1.66 16.45
CA ASN A 373 29.14 -2.45 16.39
C ASN A 373 28.66 -2.60 14.93
N PRO A 374 29.18 -3.60 14.19
CA PRO A 374 28.89 -3.79 12.77
C PRO A 374 27.40 -3.95 12.44
N GLN A 375 26.58 -4.34 13.41
CA GLN A 375 25.14 -4.54 13.23
C GLN A 375 24.31 -3.24 13.39
N SER A 376 24.85 -2.19 14.01
CA SER A 376 24.10 -0.99 14.41
C SER A 376 24.21 0.20 13.45
N GLY A 377 24.54 -0.04 12.18
CA GLY A 377 24.71 1.01 11.17
C GLY A 377 23.50 1.25 10.28
N GLY A 378 22.41 0.49 10.45
CA GLY A 378 21.28 0.50 9.54
C GLY A 378 20.49 1.81 9.58
N HIS A 379 20.28 2.43 8.42
CA HIS A 379 19.54 3.69 8.32
C HIS A 379 18.60 3.77 7.10
N THR A 380 18.63 2.74 6.27
CA THR A 380 17.91 2.67 5.01
C THR A 380 17.08 1.39 4.94
N MET A 381 15.83 1.50 4.51
CA MET A 381 15.06 0.38 3.98
C MET A 381 15.40 0.18 2.51
N LEU A 382 16.02 -0.94 2.19
CA LEU A 382 16.29 -1.35 0.83
C LEU A 382 15.15 -2.24 0.34
N GLN A 383 14.45 -1.80 -0.69
CA GLN A 383 13.19 -2.41 -1.12
C GLN A 383 13.25 -2.78 -2.60
N ALA A 384 12.79 -4.00 -2.91
CA ALA A 384 12.89 -4.57 -4.24
C ALA A 384 11.71 -4.20 -5.14
N ASP A 385 11.82 -4.54 -6.42
CA ASP A 385 10.72 -4.57 -7.37
C ASP A 385 9.98 -5.94 -7.34
N PRO A 386 8.90 -6.11 -8.12
CA PRO A 386 8.20 -7.39 -8.22
C PRO A 386 9.06 -8.58 -8.67
N TYR A 387 10.21 -8.33 -9.31
CA TYR A 387 11.13 -9.34 -9.80
C TYR A 387 12.29 -9.62 -8.83
N GLY A 388 12.25 -9.05 -7.62
CA GLY A 388 13.22 -9.29 -6.55
C GLY A 388 14.55 -8.51 -6.70
N LYS A 389 14.62 -7.56 -7.63
CA LYS A 389 15.77 -6.66 -7.82
C LYS A 389 15.61 -5.39 -7.00
N TRP A 390 16.66 -4.94 -6.33
CA TRP A 390 16.61 -3.70 -5.56
C TRP A 390 16.21 -2.51 -6.45
N LEU A 391 15.25 -1.71 -5.99
CA LEU A 391 14.72 -0.58 -6.75
C LEU A 391 14.65 0.71 -5.92
N PHE A 392 14.35 0.62 -4.64
CA PHE A 392 14.20 1.78 -3.76
C PHE A 392 15.24 1.74 -2.64
N VAL A 393 15.97 2.84 -2.49
CA VAL A 393 16.76 3.18 -1.31
C VAL A 393 15.93 4.16 -0.49
N HIS A 394 15.10 3.62 0.41
CA HIS A 394 14.27 4.42 1.30
C HIS A 394 15.08 4.78 2.55
N ALA A 395 15.79 5.90 2.48
CA ALA A 395 16.73 6.40 3.49
C ALA A 395 15.99 7.09 4.66
N ASN A 396 15.04 6.36 5.25
CA ASN A 396 14.07 6.86 6.22
C ASN A 396 14.68 7.32 7.55
N LEU A 397 15.82 6.78 7.99
CA LEU A 397 16.44 7.17 9.27
C LEU A 397 17.60 8.15 9.11
N ILE A 398 18.20 8.24 7.93
CA ILE A 398 19.43 9.03 7.73
C ILE A 398 19.22 10.52 8.01
N LYS A 399 18.02 11.06 7.72
CA LYS A 399 17.61 12.44 8.03
C LYS A 399 17.59 12.79 9.53
N HIS A 400 17.68 11.79 10.41
CA HIS A 400 17.63 11.95 11.86
C HIS A 400 18.97 11.65 12.52
N SER A 401 20.04 11.40 11.75
CA SER A 401 21.32 10.94 12.31
C SER A 401 22.51 11.27 11.40
N HIS A 402 23.67 11.50 12.01
CA HIS A 402 24.91 11.76 11.27
C HIS A 402 25.79 10.51 11.23
N PHE A 403 26.12 10.08 10.01
CA PHE A 403 27.04 8.98 9.73
C PHE A 403 28.29 9.52 9.02
N THR A 404 29.42 8.86 9.23
CA THR A 404 30.62 9.08 8.43
C THR A 404 30.50 8.31 7.12
N ARG A 405 31.03 8.89 6.03
CA ARG A 405 31.12 8.16 4.77
C ARG A 405 32.09 6.97 4.89
N PRO A 406 31.84 5.86 4.17
CA PRO A 406 30.70 5.62 3.28
C PRO A 406 29.37 5.46 4.05
N LEU A 407 28.30 6.07 3.54
CA LEU A 407 26.96 5.96 4.13
C LEU A 407 26.35 4.58 3.89
N TRP A 408 26.58 4.01 2.71
CA TRP A 408 26.06 2.70 2.37
C TRP A 408 27.22 1.74 2.16
N SER A 409 27.59 1.01 3.21
CA SER A 409 28.71 0.06 3.21
C SER A 409 28.22 -1.37 3.15
N LYS A 410 27.16 -1.70 3.90
CA LYS A 410 26.67 -3.07 4.11
C LYS A 410 25.18 -3.18 3.80
N VAL A 411 24.76 -4.40 3.47
CA VAL A 411 23.35 -4.78 3.38
C VAL A 411 23.08 -5.95 4.32
N HIS A 412 22.22 -5.74 5.32
CA HIS A 412 21.73 -6.83 6.17
C HIS A 412 20.38 -7.31 5.63
N ARG A 413 20.23 -8.60 5.41
CA ARG A 413 19.01 -9.17 4.84
C ARG A 413 18.69 -10.54 5.42
N ILE A 414 17.42 -10.91 5.37
CA ILE A 414 16.99 -12.28 5.65
C ILE A 414 17.63 -13.21 4.62
N ARG A 415 18.09 -14.40 5.03
CA ARG A 415 18.71 -15.40 4.16
C ARG A 415 17.78 -15.80 3.02
N ASP A 416 16.59 -16.25 3.37
CA ASP A 416 15.51 -16.67 2.47
C ASP A 416 14.46 -15.54 2.37
N ASP A 417 14.86 -14.45 1.71
CA ASP A 417 14.06 -13.23 1.57
C ASP A 417 13.20 -13.17 0.31
N THR A 418 13.27 -14.18 -0.56
CA THR A 418 12.55 -14.22 -1.84
C THR A 418 11.22 -14.94 -1.72
N PHE A 419 10.17 -14.35 -2.32
CA PHE A 419 8.89 -15.01 -2.45
C PHE A 419 8.99 -16.23 -3.39
N LYS A 420 8.11 -17.21 -3.19
CA LYS A 420 8.01 -18.37 -4.09
C LYS A 420 7.81 -17.89 -5.53
N GLU A 421 8.44 -18.59 -6.47
CA GLU A 421 8.32 -18.31 -7.90
C GLU A 421 6.85 -18.14 -8.34
N GLY A 422 6.58 -17.07 -9.08
CA GLY A 422 5.23 -16.71 -9.55
C GLY A 422 4.34 -16.03 -8.50
N THR A 423 4.85 -15.77 -7.30
CA THR A 423 4.15 -15.04 -6.23
C THR A 423 4.96 -13.81 -5.80
N THR A 424 4.30 -12.87 -5.12
CA THR A 424 4.90 -11.64 -4.59
C THR A 424 4.29 -11.32 -3.23
N TYR A 425 4.75 -10.24 -2.59
CA TYR A 425 4.02 -9.63 -1.47
C TYR A 425 2.53 -9.43 -1.80
N GLY A 426 1.67 -9.70 -0.81
CA GLY A 426 0.22 -9.90 -0.99
C GLY A 426 -0.19 -11.38 -0.99
N ASN A 427 0.71 -12.29 -1.40
CA ASN A 427 0.51 -13.74 -1.30
C ASN A 427 1.13 -14.28 0.00
N ILE A 428 0.27 -14.86 0.86
CA ILE A 428 0.66 -15.46 2.14
C ILE A 428 0.48 -16.98 2.15
N ASP A 429 0.27 -17.60 0.99
CA ASP A 429 0.14 -19.04 0.90
C ASP A 429 1.48 -19.69 1.17
N SER A 430 1.48 -20.85 1.83
CA SER A 430 2.71 -21.56 2.14
C SER A 430 3.50 -21.89 0.86
N PRO A 431 4.82 -21.62 0.83
CA PRO A 431 5.73 -21.34 1.95
C PRO A 431 5.94 -19.86 2.29
N ASN A 432 5.24 -18.92 1.64
CA ASN A 432 5.47 -17.48 1.83
C ASN A 432 5.12 -16.99 3.24
N ASP A 433 4.24 -17.71 3.94
CA ASP A 433 3.84 -17.44 5.33
C ASP A 433 5.02 -17.43 6.32
N LYS A 434 6.12 -18.11 5.98
CA LYS A 434 7.30 -18.25 6.85
C LYS A 434 8.44 -17.29 6.52
N ILE A 435 8.30 -16.49 5.46
CA ILE A 435 9.35 -15.54 5.06
C ILE A 435 9.64 -14.57 6.21
N GLY A 436 10.94 -14.41 6.49
CA GLY A 436 11.52 -13.60 7.55
C GLY A 436 11.21 -14.00 8.99
N ASN A 437 10.66 -15.20 9.20
CA ASN A 437 10.71 -15.82 10.52
C ASN A 437 12.17 -15.99 10.94
N GLY A 438 12.43 -15.85 12.23
CA GLY A 438 13.77 -15.96 12.80
C GLY A 438 14.57 -14.67 12.84
N VAL A 439 14.14 -13.62 12.11
CA VAL A 439 14.82 -12.33 12.09
C VAL A 439 14.00 -11.28 12.86
N LYS A 440 14.70 -10.46 13.63
CA LYS A 440 14.19 -9.29 14.35
C LYS A 440 14.72 -8.03 13.70
N LEU A 441 13.93 -6.96 13.80
CA LEU A 441 14.39 -5.62 13.54
C LEU A 441 14.06 -4.73 14.74
N ASP A 442 15.09 -4.14 15.32
CA ASP A 442 14.95 -3.17 16.40
C ASP A 442 15.36 -1.79 15.88
N VAL A 443 14.55 -0.77 16.17
CA VAL A 443 14.91 0.62 15.93
C VAL A 443 15.31 1.24 17.28
N THR A 444 16.55 1.70 17.38
CA THR A 444 17.07 2.40 18.57
C THR A 444 17.26 3.87 18.24
N ASP A 445 17.01 4.77 19.18
CA ASP A 445 17.14 6.23 19.02
C ASP A 445 18.37 6.83 19.73
N ASN A 446 19.02 6.08 20.63
CA ASN A 446 20.17 6.52 21.42
C ASN A 446 21.38 5.58 21.21
N PRO A 447 22.56 6.08 20.81
CA PRO A 447 22.93 7.49 20.58
C PRO A 447 22.45 8.08 19.26
N ARG A 448 21.82 7.28 18.40
CA ARG A 448 21.35 7.68 17.06
C ARG A 448 20.20 6.78 16.61
N LEU A 449 19.41 7.26 15.66
CA LEU A 449 18.27 6.54 15.09
C LEU A 449 18.75 5.52 14.04
N VAL A 450 18.77 4.24 14.40
CA VAL A 450 19.25 3.15 13.54
C VAL A 450 18.35 1.92 13.61
N SER A 451 18.24 1.21 12.51
CA SER A 451 17.66 -0.13 12.42
C SER A 451 18.75 -1.18 12.57
N THR A 452 18.58 -2.09 13.52
CA THR A 452 19.47 -3.23 13.74
C THR A 452 18.72 -4.51 13.43
N MET A 453 19.23 -5.29 12.47
CA MET A 453 18.75 -6.65 12.26
C MET A 453 19.49 -7.62 13.17
N SER A 454 18.76 -8.52 13.80
CA SER A 454 19.30 -9.60 14.63
C SER A 454 18.44 -10.85 14.49
N THR A 455 18.80 -11.95 15.16
CA THR A 455 18.05 -13.20 15.10
C THR A 455 17.34 -13.52 16.41
N PHE A 456 16.28 -14.33 16.33
CA PHE A 456 15.75 -15.04 17.49
C PHE A 456 16.70 -16.18 17.88
N GLU A 457 16.65 -16.58 19.15
CA GLU A 457 17.41 -17.75 19.62
C GLU A 457 17.01 -18.98 18.79
N GLY A 458 18.01 -19.69 18.25
CA GLY A 458 17.80 -20.84 17.37
C GLY A 458 17.65 -20.52 15.88
N TYR A 459 17.75 -19.25 15.47
CA TYR A 459 17.66 -18.77 14.09
C TYR A 459 18.95 -18.07 13.64
N ASP A 460 20.10 -18.45 14.21
CA ASP A 460 21.40 -17.77 14.02
C ASP A 460 21.84 -17.69 12.55
N GLU A 461 21.29 -18.56 11.72
CA GLU A 461 21.60 -18.68 10.31
C GLU A 461 20.72 -17.78 9.42
N ASP A 462 19.58 -17.28 9.88
CA ASP A 462 18.57 -16.65 9.03
C ASP A 462 18.85 -15.19 8.64
N LEU A 463 19.95 -14.62 9.16
CA LEU A 463 20.41 -13.29 8.82
C LEU A 463 21.73 -13.35 8.04
N VAL A 464 21.82 -12.57 6.97
CA VAL A 464 23.01 -12.44 6.12
C VAL A 464 23.45 -10.99 6.09
N ALA A 465 24.74 -10.75 6.34
CA ALA A 465 25.38 -9.47 6.12
C ALA A 465 26.22 -9.52 4.83
N VAL A 466 25.91 -8.64 3.88
CA VAL A 466 26.71 -8.42 2.68
C VAL A 466 27.62 -7.24 2.95
N GLU A 467 28.92 -7.50 3.09
CA GLU A 467 29.93 -6.53 3.53
C GLU A 467 30.26 -5.45 2.49
N ASN A 468 29.77 -5.59 1.25
CA ASN A 468 29.99 -4.63 0.18
C ASN A 468 28.68 -4.27 -0.50
N TRP A 469 28.18 -3.07 -0.24
CA TRP A 469 27.02 -2.46 -0.89
C TRP A 469 27.07 -2.55 -2.42
N ASP A 470 28.22 -2.24 -3.03
CA ASP A 470 28.42 -2.23 -4.49
C ASP A 470 28.52 -3.64 -5.11
N SER A 471 28.38 -4.70 -4.32
CA SER A 471 28.34 -6.08 -4.85
C SER A 471 27.05 -6.40 -5.61
N TYR A 472 25.97 -5.65 -5.33
CA TYR A 472 24.75 -5.70 -6.13
C TYR A 472 24.88 -4.74 -7.31
N GLU A 473 24.61 -5.23 -8.52
CA GLU A 473 24.71 -4.41 -9.74
C GLU A 473 23.76 -3.20 -9.68
N GLU A 474 22.58 -3.35 -9.05
CA GLU A 474 21.62 -2.28 -8.88
C GLU A 474 22.10 -1.14 -7.98
N LEU A 475 23.01 -1.43 -7.05
CA LEU A 475 23.47 -0.50 -6.00
C LEU A 475 24.77 0.21 -6.35
N LYS A 476 25.48 -0.31 -7.37
CA LYS A 476 26.83 0.09 -7.72
C LYS A 476 26.93 1.59 -8.02
N GLY A 477 27.75 2.29 -7.25
CA GLY A 477 28.00 3.72 -7.44
C GLY A 477 26.82 4.62 -7.07
N PHE A 478 25.80 4.09 -6.40
CA PHE A 478 24.65 4.87 -5.95
C PHE A 478 25.06 6.01 -5.01
N GLU A 479 25.92 5.75 -4.02
CA GLU A 479 26.33 6.77 -3.04
C GLU A 479 26.99 7.98 -3.71
N GLU A 480 27.95 7.74 -4.61
CA GLU A 480 28.65 8.82 -5.31
C GLU A 480 27.69 9.63 -6.18
N LYS A 481 26.79 8.96 -6.90
CA LYS A 481 25.77 9.61 -7.72
C LYS A 481 24.79 10.43 -6.86
N TRP A 482 24.43 9.91 -5.69
CA TRP A 482 23.55 10.60 -4.74
C TRP A 482 24.18 11.90 -4.24
N TYR A 483 25.46 11.88 -3.86
CA TYR A 483 26.19 13.10 -3.47
C TYR A 483 26.40 14.06 -4.66
N GLU A 484 26.77 13.57 -5.84
CA GLU A 484 26.91 14.39 -7.06
C GLU A 484 25.61 15.13 -7.38
N PHE A 485 24.46 14.48 -7.17
CA PHE A 485 23.15 15.07 -7.40
C PHE A 485 22.65 15.95 -6.26
N GLY A 486 23.45 16.14 -5.20
CA GLY A 486 23.17 17.08 -4.12
C GLY A 486 22.49 16.46 -2.91
N GLY A 487 22.60 15.14 -2.74
CA GLY A 487 22.17 14.43 -1.55
C GLY A 487 22.84 14.96 -0.29
N VAL A 488 22.05 15.09 0.78
CA VAL A 488 22.46 15.56 2.10
C VAL A 488 21.78 14.72 3.18
N HIS A 489 22.44 14.52 4.31
CA HIS A 489 21.91 13.77 5.45
C HIS A 489 22.11 14.50 6.78
#